data_AF-A0A937TU65-F1
#
_entry.id   AF-A0A937TU65-F1
#
_cell.length_a   1.000
_cell.length_b   1.000
_cell.length_c   1.000
_cell.angle_alpha   90.00
_cell.angle_beta   90.00
_cell.angle_gamma   90.00
#
_symmetry.space_group_name_H-M   'P 1'
#
loop_
_entity.id
_entity.type
_entity.pdbx_description
1 polymer ?
#
loop_
_entity_poly.entity_id
_entity_poly.type
_entity_poly.pdbx_seq_one_letter_code
_entity_poly.pdbx_strand_id
1 'polypeptide(L)'
;MIGRTLIALLLVAPAASQPGGQGRSATTGPSSRRDGAGNHQGRILKFKHMRVDLDRREIVLDAEVCLREGTLELLICKAGSKEHESILHTDAAAAHLHAALLALGLTPGKPAEWSAGDQPRPIPPRGAALKLTLRWKDKKGKLRQADPSTWLAPADTAVKAAFPKTWVFVGSDTLSDGRYWADVDGDVVSVANFESAVIDVPFESSNKNAILS
;
A
#
# COMPACT_ATOMS: atom_id res chain seq x y z
N MET A 1 -12.22 -23.84 12.11
CA MET A 1 -11.93 -22.45 12.52
C MET A 1 -10.54 -22.09 12.04
N ILE A 2 -10.44 -21.41 10.90
CA ILE A 2 -9.17 -20.92 10.37
C ILE A 2 -8.79 -19.74 11.28
N GLY A 3 -7.70 -19.89 12.03
CA GLY A 3 -7.26 -18.87 12.98
C GLY A 3 -6.96 -17.57 12.23
N ARG A 4 -7.59 -16.48 12.68
CA ARG A 4 -7.37 -15.09 12.25
C ARG A 4 -5.88 -14.85 12.02
N THR A 5 -5.46 -14.91 10.76
CA THR A 5 -4.07 -14.62 10.41
C THR A 5 -4.01 -13.13 10.20
N LEU A 6 -3.78 -12.40 11.29
CA LEU A 6 -3.59 -10.96 11.27
C LEU A 6 -2.34 -10.64 10.45
N ILE A 7 -2.54 -10.17 9.23
CA ILE A 7 -1.47 -9.64 8.39
C ILE A 7 -1.42 -8.14 8.63
N ALA A 8 -0.45 -7.72 9.44
CA ALA A 8 -0.16 -6.32 9.65
C ALA A 8 0.61 -5.81 8.43
N LEU A 9 -0.05 -4.98 7.61
CA LEU A 9 0.61 -4.20 6.57
C LEU A 9 1.34 -3.04 7.25
N LEU A 10 2.67 -3.08 7.25
CA LEU A 10 3.46 -1.94 7.69
C LEU A 10 3.71 -1.00 6.52
N LEU A 11 3.21 0.21 6.62
CA LEU A 11 3.43 1.25 5.63
C LEU A 11 4.46 2.25 6.15
N VAL A 12 5.65 2.28 5.54
CA VAL A 12 6.71 3.25 5.87
C VAL A 12 6.86 4.20 4.69
N ALA A 13 6.54 5.47 4.90
CA ALA A 13 6.88 6.51 3.95
C ALA A 13 8.36 6.91 4.14
N PRO A 14 9.18 6.99 3.08
CA PRO A 14 10.48 7.62 3.20
C PRO A 14 10.30 9.07 3.66
N ALA A 15 11.31 9.60 4.36
CA ALA A 15 11.35 11.03 4.65
C ALA A 15 11.35 11.79 3.31
N ALA A 16 10.46 12.76 3.16
CA ALA A 16 10.40 13.56 1.94
C ALA A 16 11.69 14.35 1.77
N SER A 17 12.51 14.00 0.79
CA SER A 17 13.42 14.97 0.18
C SER A 17 12.62 15.70 -0.91
N GLN A 18 12.16 16.91 -0.58
CA GLN A 18 11.60 17.82 -1.58
C GLN A 18 12.69 18.26 -2.58
N PRO A 19 12.37 18.47 -3.87
CA PRO A 19 13.31 19.05 -4.81
C PRO A 19 13.34 20.57 -4.61
N GLY A 20 14.43 21.08 -4.03
CA GLY A 20 14.63 22.52 -3.86
C GLY A 20 16.09 22.90 -3.69
N GLY A 21 16.64 23.57 -4.72
CA GLY A 21 17.70 24.56 -4.58
C GLY A 21 19.15 24.08 -4.47
N GLN A 22 19.94 24.36 -5.50
CA GLN A 22 21.41 24.34 -5.43
C GLN A 22 21.91 25.28 -4.32
N GLY A 23 22.91 24.84 -3.54
CA GLY A 23 23.71 25.77 -2.73
C GLY A 23 24.50 25.19 -1.56
N ARG A 24 25.73 24.74 -1.88
CA ARG A 24 26.95 24.72 -1.03
C ARG A 24 27.17 23.59 -0.01
N SER A 25 28.32 22.93 -0.20
CA SER A 25 29.01 22.00 0.69
C SER A 25 29.34 22.58 2.08
N ALA A 26 29.22 21.74 3.13
CA ALA A 26 30.23 21.63 4.19
C ALA A 26 30.02 20.40 5.10
N THR A 27 31.05 19.55 5.13
CA THR A 27 31.63 18.84 6.29
C THR A 27 30.88 17.67 6.96
N THR A 28 31.52 16.51 6.82
CA THR A 28 31.32 15.24 7.53
C THR A 28 31.59 15.34 9.04
N GLY A 29 30.64 14.86 9.84
CA GLY A 29 30.83 14.48 11.25
C GLY A 29 30.13 13.14 11.54
N PRO A 30 30.68 12.27 12.41
CA PRO A 30 30.17 10.91 12.57
C PRO A 30 28.85 10.91 13.34
N SER A 31 27.75 10.52 12.67
CA SER A 31 26.46 10.30 13.33
C SER A 31 26.48 8.97 14.10
N SER A 32 26.77 9.06 15.40
CA SER A 32 26.57 7.98 16.36
C SER A 32 25.13 7.46 16.30
N ARG A 33 24.94 6.17 15.98
CA ARG A 33 23.66 5.48 16.18
C ARG A 33 23.32 5.53 17.67
N ARG A 34 22.25 6.23 18.01
CA ARG A 34 21.60 6.06 19.32
C ARG A 34 20.59 4.94 19.18
N ASP A 35 21.02 3.74 19.56
CA ASP A 35 20.11 2.71 20.03
C ASP A 35 19.55 3.17 21.38
N GLY A 36 18.37 3.80 21.33
CA GLY A 36 17.62 4.21 22.50
C GLY A 36 16.26 3.55 22.47
N ALA A 37 16.10 2.45 23.22
CA ALA A 37 14.80 1.93 23.62
C ALA A 37 14.17 2.89 24.65
N GLY A 38 13.82 4.10 24.20
CA GLY A 38 13.08 5.08 24.97
C GLY A 38 11.61 4.69 25.02
N ASN A 39 11.01 4.81 26.20
CA ASN A 39 9.58 4.67 26.42
C ASN A 39 8.83 5.81 25.71
N HIS A 40 8.67 5.71 24.40
CA HIS A 40 7.80 6.58 23.63
C HIS A 40 6.36 6.12 23.85
N GLN A 41 5.61 6.86 24.67
CA GLN A 41 4.15 6.89 24.53
C GLN A 41 3.85 7.59 23.21
N GLY A 42 4.05 6.87 22.10
CA GLY A 42 3.94 7.43 20.76
C GLY A 42 2.55 8.02 20.54
N ARG A 43 2.46 9.05 19.70
CA ARG A 43 1.17 9.58 19.25
C ARG A 43 0.49 8.55 18.36
N ILE A 44 -0.41 7.77 18.96
CA ILE A 44 -1.14 6.70 18.29
C ILE A 44 -2.56 7.15 17.94
N LEU A 45 -2.94 7.05 16.66
CA LEU A 45 -4.34 7.11 16.24
C LEU A 45 -4.90 5.69 16.10
N LYS A 46 -6.15 5.49 16.50
CA LYS A 46 -6.85 4.20 16.38
C LYS A 46 -8.07 4.36 15.48
N PHE A 47 -8.12 3.54 14.45
CA PHE A 47 -9.30 3.33 13.62
C PHE A 47 -9.79 1.89 13.86
N LYS A 48 -11.04 1.59 13.47
CA LYS A 48 -11.51 0.20 13.47
C LYS A 48 -10.62 -0.61 12.52
N HIS A 49 -10.05 -1.73 12.98
CA HIS A 49 -9.14 -2.60 12.22
C HIS A 49 -7.82 -1.96 11.75
N MET A 50 -7.42 -0.81 12.32
CA MET A 50 -6.18 -0.15 11.93
C MET A 50 -5.62 0.75 13.04
N ARG A 51 -4.29 0.76 13.17
CA ARG A 51 -3.54 1.61 14.11
C ARG A 51 -2.51 2.44 13.35
N VAL A 52 -2.39 3.72 13.69
CA VAL A 52 -1.39 4.64 13.13
C VAL A 52 -0.46 5.10 14.24
N ASP A 53 0.83 4.96 14.04
CA ASP A 53 1.88 5.50 14.88
C ASP A 53 2.50 6.71 14.18
N LEU A 54 2.15 7.91 14.65
CA LEU A 54 2.58 9.15 14.00
C LEU A 54 4.07 9.40 14.18
N ASP A 55 4.65 8.97 15.30
CA ASP A 55 6.06 9.21 15.60
C ASP A 55 6.96 8.24 14.83
N ARG A 56 6.53 6.98 14.67
CA ARG A 56 7.22 6.01 13.82
C ARG A 56 6.85 6.14 12.34
N ARG A 57 5.84 6.93 12.01
CA ARG A 57 5.22 7.04 10.69
C ARG A 57 4.82 5.68 10.11
N GLU A 58 4.14 4.89 10.93
CA GLU A 58 3.75 3.51 10.63
C GLU A 58 2.23 3.35 10.69
N ILE A 59 1.65 2.77 9.66
CA ILE A 59 0.28 2.24 9.71
C ILE A 59 0.37 0.74 9.89
N VAL A 60 -0.49 0.19 10.76
CA VAL A 60 -0.76 -1.24 10.88
C VAL A 60 -2.23 -1.45 10.56
N LEU A 61 -2.48 -2.09 9.41
CA LEU A 61 -3.79 -2.48 8.92
C LEU A 61 -4.01 -3.97 9.22
N ASP A 62 -5.17 -4.32 9.79
CA ASP A 62 -5.56 -5.71 9.98
C ASP A 62 -6.10 -6.29 8.66
N ALA A 63 -5.58 -7.43 8.22
CA ALA A 63 -6.03 -8.12 7.02
C ALA A 63 -5.93 -9.65 7.16
N GLU A 64 -6.69 -10.39 6.37
CA GLU A 64 -6.71 -11.85 6.32
C GLU A 64 -6.51 -12.36 4.88
N VAL A 65 -5.93 -13.55 4.73
CA VAL A 65 -5.73 -14.19 3.40
C VAL A 65 -7.07 -14.73 2.89
N CYS A 66 -7.55 -14.21 1.76
CA CYS A 66 -8.75 -14.71 1.08
C CYS A 66 -8.44 -15.57 -0.16
N LEU A 67 -7.32 -15.31 -0.83
CA LEU A 67 -6.91 -16.07 -2.02
C LEU A 67 -5.49 -16.61 -1.85
N ARG A 68 -5.26 -17.83 -2.31
CA ARG A 68 -3.95 -18.51 -2.28
C ARG A 68 -3.37 -18.81 -3.65
N GLU A 69 -4.22 -18.88 -4.68
CA GLU A 69 -3.85 -19.09 -6.07
C GLU A 69 -4.93 -18.40 -6.95
N GLY A 70 -4.52 -17.71 -8.02
CA GLY A 70 -5.46 -17.04 -8.92
C GLY A 70 -4.86 -15.84 -9.67
N THR A 71 -5.66 -15.26 -10.57
CA THR A 71 -5.34 -13.98 -11.24
C THR A 71 -5.59 -12.85 -10.27
N LEU A 72 -4.67 -11.89 -10.21
CA LEU A 72 -4.70 -10.84 -9.21
C LEU A 72 -4.89 -9.47 -9.85
N GLU A 73 -5.87 -8.76 -9.33
CA GLU A 73 -6.04 -7.32 -9.55
C GLU A 73 -5.57 -6.52 -8.32
N LEU A 74 -5.64 -7.12 -7.11
CA LEU A 74 -5.28 -6.45 -5.85
C LEU A 74 -4.38 -7.29 -4.94
N LEU A 75 -3.57 -6.59 -4.16
CA LEU A 75 -2.93 -7.15 -2.97
C LEU A 75 -3.93 -7.20 -1.80
N ILE A 76 -4.70 -6.13 -1.60
CA ILE A 76 -5.69 -6.01 -0.52
C ILE A 76 -6.98 -5.42 -1.09
N CYS A 77 -8.11 -6.09 -0.85
CA CYS A 77 -9.44 -5.52 -1.05
C CYS A 77 -10.18 -5.29 0.27
N LYS A 78 -11.31 -4.61 0.20
CA LYS A 78 -12.27 -4.53 1.31
C LYS A 78 -13.05 -5.85 1.43
N ALA A 79 -13.38 -6.28 2.64
CA ALA A 79 -14.16 -7.49 2.86
C ALA A 79 -15.57 -7.38 2.23
N GLY A 80 -15.99 -8.44 1.54
CA GLY A 80 -17.22 -8.57 0.77
C GLY A 80 -17.20 -7.84 -0.56
N SER A 81 -16.06 -7.80 -1.26
CA SER A 81 -15.92 -7.13 -2.56
C SER A 81 -15.19 -8.01 -3.59
N LYS A 82 -13.86 -7.93 -3.62
CA LYS A 82 -12.99 -8.47 -4.67
C LYS A 82 -12.10 -9.62 -4.19
N GLU A 83 -12.53 -10.40 -3.20
CA GLU A 83 -11.73 -11.50 -2.63
C GLU A 83 -11.29 -12.57 -3.64
N HIS A 84 -12.02 -12.71 -4.74
CA HIS A 84 -11.72 -13.67 -5.80
C HIS A 84 -10.51 -13.27 -6.67
N GLU A 85 -10.04 -12.03 -6.56
CA GLU A 85 -8.92 -11.45 -7.31
C GLU A 85 -7.94 -10.68 -6.41
N SER A 86 -8.01 -10.93 -5.10
CA SER A 86 -7.22 -10.27 -4.06
C SER A 86 -6.55 -11.27 -3.14
N ILE A 87 -5.27 -11.07 -2.83
CA ILE A 87 -4.58 -11.97 -1.90
C ILE A 87 -5.14 -11.84 -0.47
N LEU A 88 -5.38 -10.60 -0.06
CA LEU A 88 -5.85 -10.23 1.26
C LEU A 88 -7.17 -9.48 1.19
N HIS A 89 -7.96 -9.58 2.26
CA HIS A 89 -9.06 -8.66 2.51
C HIS A 89 -8.92 -8.00 3.88
N THR A 90 -9.48 -6.79 4.03
CA THR A 90 -9.55 -6.05 5.30
C THR A 90 -10.97 -5.61 5.61
N ASP A 91 -11.32 -5.61 6.90
CA ASP A 91 -12.55 -5.00 7.42
C ASP A 91 -12.41 -3.50 7.69
N ALA A 92 -11.20 -2.93 7.55
CA ALA A 92 -11.01 -1.50 7.67
C ALA A 92 -11.61 -0.76 6.48
N ALA A 93 -12.21 0.40 6.74
CA ALA A 93 -12.59 1.32 5.67
C ALA A 93 -11.33 1.85 4.94
N ALA A 94 -11.37 1.83 3.62
CA ALA A 94 -10.40 2.44 2.74
C ALA A 94 -10.29 3.96 2.99
N ALA A 95 -11.40 4.64 3.33
CA ALA A 95 -11.37 6.04 3.74
C ALA A 95 -10.52 6.26 5.01
N HIS A 96 -10.52 5.31 5.95
CA HIS A 96 -9.65 5.40 7.13
C HIS A 96 -8.18 5.27 6.73
N LEU A 97 -7.84 4.34 5.82
CA LEU A 97 -6.47 4.21 5.30
C LEU A 97 -6.01 5.50 4.63
N HIS A 98 -6.85 6.12 3.81
CA HIS A 98 -6.57 7.45 3.23
C HIS A 98 -6.30 8.48 4.33
N ALA A 99 -7.22 8.62 5.30
CA ALA A 99 -7.07 9.57 6.39
C ALA A 99 -5.81 9.33 7.24
N ALA A 100 -5.43 8.08 7.44
CA ALA A 100 -4.19 7.71 8.14
C ALA A 100 -2.94 8.16 7.38
N LEU A 101 -2.92 7.99 6.05
CA LEU A 101 -1.82 8.45 5.21
C LEU A 101 -1.70 9.99 5.24
N LEU A 102 -2.82 10.70 5.21
CA LEU A 102 -2.85 12.16 5.41
C LEU A 102 -2.32 12.56 6.80
N ALA A 103 -2.73 11.84 7.86
CA ALA A 103 -2.26 12.10 9.22
C ALA A 103 -0.73 11.89 9.38
N LEU A 104 -0.12 11.06 8.53
CA LEU A 104 1.34 10.90 8.41
C LEU A 104 2.03 12.00 7.59
N GLY A 105 1.28 13.02 7.17
CA GLY A 105 1.75 14.16 6.38
C GLY A 105 1.99 13.82 4.91
N LEU A 106 1.39 12.74 4.39
CA LEU A 106 1.49 12.41 2.97
C LEU A 106 0.42 13.13 2.18
N THR A 107 0.72 13.39 0.90
CA THR A 107 -0.24 13.95 -0.05
C THR A 107 -0.57 12.86 -1.08
N PRO A 108 -1.86 12.64 -1.39
CA PRO A 108 -2.24 11.74 -2.47
C PRO A 108 -1.67 12.28 -3.78
N GLY A 109 -1.24 11.37 -4.65
CA GLY A 109 -0.85 11.73 -6.00
C GLY A 109 -2.04 11.62 -6.95
N LYS A 110 -1.92 10.73 -7.93
CA LYS A 110 -2.95 10.47 -8.93
C LYS A 110 -2.98 8.98 -9.29
N PRO A 111 -4.18 8.40 -9.49
CA PRO A 111 -4.32 7.06 -10.06
C PRO A 111 -3.80 7.04 -11.51
N ALA A 112 -3.86 5.87 -12.15
CA ALA A 112 -3.56 5.80 -13.59
C ALA A 112 -4.51 6.72 -14.38
N GLU A 113 -3.95 7.42 -15.36
CA GLU A 113 -4.67 8.35 -16.21
C GLU A 113 -4.40 8.00 -17.69
N TRP A 114 -5.23 8.50 -18.59
CA TRP A 114 -4.94 8.51 -20.02
C TRP A 114 -4.57 9.92 -20.46
N SER A 115 -3.50 10.07 -21.25
CA SER A 115 -3.14 11.38 -21.79
C SER A 115 -4.21 11.90 -22.75
N ALA A 116 -4.45 13.22 -22.75
CA ALA A 116 -5.31 13.85 -23.75
C ALA A 116 -4.73 13.76 -25.17
N GLY A 117 -5.60 13.77 -26.18
CA GLY A 117 -5.24 13.80 -27.62
C GLY A 117 -5.75 12.60 -28.41
N ASP A 118 -5.51 12.62 -29.73
CA ASP A 118 -6.03 11.61 -30.67
C ASP A 118 -5.41 10.20 -30.48
N GLN A 119 -4.27 10.12 -29.81
CA GLN A 119 -3.61 8.86 -29.44
C GLN A 119 -3.28 8.86 -27.95
N PRO A 120 -4.26 8.51 -27.08
CA PRO A 120 -4.06 8.50 -25.65
C PRO A 120 -3.03 7.44 -25.27
N ARG A 121 -2.12 7.81 -24.36
CA ARG A 121 -1.12 6.93 -23.76
C ARG A 121 -1.43 6.73 -22.29
N PRO A 122 -1.18 5.52 -21.74
CA PRO A 122 -1.33 5.29 -20.31
C PRO A 122 -0.28 6.11 -19.55
N ILE A 123 -0.73 6.81 -18.53
CA ILE A 123 0.09 7.51 -17.55
C ILE A 123 0.01 6.69 -16.26
N PRO A 124 1.13 6.12 -15.78
CA PRO A 124 1.12 5.24 -14.62
C PRO A 124 0.74 6.01 -13.35
N PRO A 125 0.24 5.30 -12.32
CA PRO A 125 -0.07 5.92 -11.04
C PRO A 125 1.18 6.55 -10.42
N ARG A 126 0.97 7.66 -9.71
CA ARG A 126 2.05 8.43 -9.08
C ARG A 126 1.60 8.96 -7.74
N GLY A 127 2.53 9.14 -6.81
CA GLY A 127 2.19 9.67 -5.49
C GLY A 127 3.32 9.51 -4.48
N ALA A 128 3.01 9.77 -3.22
CA ALA A 128 3.97 9.56 -2.15
C ALA A 128 4.38 8.08 -2.10
N ALA A 129 5.69 7.82 -2.15
CA ALA A 129 6.22 6.46 -2.12
C ALA A 129 5.97 5.79 -0.77
N LEU A 130 5.61 4.51 -0.79
CA LEU A 130 5.28 3.71 0.38
C LEU A 130 6.06 2.40 0.30
N LYS A 131 6.61 1.95 1.44
CA LYS A 131 7.07 0.58 1.60
C LYS A 131 6.01 -0.23 2.31
N LEU A 132 5.63 -1.36 1.73
CA LEU A 132 4.72 -2.33 2.32
C LEU A 132 5.50 -3.53 2.85
N THR A 133 5.03 -4.09 3.97
CA THR A 133 5.55 -5.34 4.54
C THR A 133 4.40 -6.13 5.12
N LEU A 134 4.30 -7.40 4.76
CA LEU A 134 3.35 -8.33 5.35
C LEU A 134 3.95 -8.88 6.64
N ARG A 135 3.18 -8.92 7.74
CA ARG A 135 3.65 -9.49 9.01
C ARG A 135 2.56 -10.35 9.63
N TRP A 136 2.89 -11.58 10.02
CA TRP A 136 1.94 -12.51 10.65
C TRP A 136 2.63 -13.38 11.70
N LYS A 137 1.86 -14.06 12.55
CA LYS A 137 2.39 -15.12 13.41
C LYS A 137 2.18 -16.48 12.72
N ASP A 138 3.22 -17.30 12.67
CA ASP A 138 3.09 -18.67 12.16
C ASP A 138 2.40 -19.60 13.18
N LYS A 139 2.21 -20.87 12.82
CA LYS A 139 1.57 -21.88 13.69
C LYS A 139 2.29 -22.08 15.03
N LYS A 140 3.55 -21.67 15.15
CA LYS A 140 4.35 -21.75 16.38
C LYS A 140 4.34 -20.42 17.15
N GLY A 141 3.53 -19.45 16.72
CA GLY A 141 3.46 -18.11 17.30
C GLY A 141 4.65 -17.21 16.94
N LYS A 142 5.57 -17.66 16.10
CA LYS A 142 6.75 -16.87 15.71
C LYS A 142 6.33 -15.79 14.72
N LEU A 143 6.76 -14.55 14.96
CA LEU A 143 6.55 -13.46 14.03
C LEU A 143 7.33 -13.73 12.73
N ARG A 144 6.62 -13.64 11.61
CA ARG A 144 7.12 -13.73 10.25
C ARG A 144 6.85 -12.42 9.52
N GLN A 145 7.69 -12.14 8.54
CA GLN A 145 7.52 -11.00 7.65
C GLN A 145 7.87 -11.41 6.22
N ALA A 146 7.25 -10.75 5.25
CA ALA A 146 7.56 -10.89 3.83
C ALA A 146 7.36 -9.56 3.10
N ASP A 147 8.12 -9.36 2.03
CA ASP A 147 7.80 -8.34 1.04
C ASP A 147 6.59 -8.84 0.23
N PRO A 148 5.52 -8.05 0.05
CA PRO A 148 4.38 -8.46 -0.76
C PRO A 148 4.77 -8.95 -2.16
N SER A 149 5.85 -8.42 -2.75
CA SER A 149 6.34 -8.85 -4.07
C SER A 149 6.72 -10.33 -4.12
N THR A 150 7.00 -10.96 -2.97
CA THR A 150 7.37 -12.37 -2.89
C THR A 150 6.18 -13.31 -2.94
N TRP A 151 4.95 -12.77 -2.89
CA TRP A 151 3.71 -13.53 -3.07
C TRP A 151 3.16 -13.35 -4.49
N LEU A 152 3.83 -12.61 -5.37
CA LEU A 152 3.37 -12.34 -6.72
C LEU A 152 4.20 -13.14 -7.73
N ALA A 153 3.53 -13.65 -8.77
CA ALA A 153 4.11 -14.32 -9.93
C ALA A 153 3.57 -13.70 -11.23
N PRO A 154 4.30 -13.87 -12.36
CA PRO A 154 3.85 -13.35 -13.64
C PRO A 154 2.72 -14.25 -14.15
N ALA A 155 1.65 -13.66 -14.69
CA ALA A 155 0.56 -14.45 -15.29
C ALA A 155 1.04 -15.31 -16.47
N ASP A 156 2.00 -14.76 -17.22
CA ASP A 156 2.73 -15.46 -18.27
C ASP A 156 4.22 -15.48 -17.93
N THR A 157 4.79 -16.66 -17.72
CA THR A 157 6.21 -16.84 -17.38
C THR A 157 7.16 -16.44 -18.51
N ALA A 158 6.67 -16.29 -19.74
CA ALA A 158 7.42 -15.72 -20.86
C ALA A 158 7.53 -14.18 -20.78
N VAL A 159 6.66 -13.52 -19.99
CA VAL A 159 6.68 -12.08 -19.77
C VAL A 159 7.52 -11.73 -18.55
N LYS A 160 8.42 -10.77 -18.72
CA LYS A 160 9.17 -10.19 -17.60
C LYS A 160 8.23 -9.29 -16.78
N ALA A 161 7.51 -9.86 -15.82
CA ALA A 161 6.68 -9.07 -14.91
C ALA A 161 7.55 -8.21 -13.99
N ALA A 162 7.16 -6.95 -13.82
CA ALA A 162 7.68 -6.09 -12.78
C ALA A 162 6.86 -6.32 -11.50
N PHE A 163 7.51 -6.79 -10.43
CA PHE A 163 6.87 -6.81 -9.12
C PHE A 163 7.21 -5.53 -8.35
N PRO A 164 6.22 -4.91 -7.68
CA PRO A 164 6.44 -3.65 -6.98
C PRO A 164 7.36 -3.85 -5.79
N LYS A 165 8.51 -3.16 -5.80
CA LYS A 165 9.36 -2.99 -4.60
C LYS A 165 8.90 -1.81 -3.73
N THR A 166 8.13 -0.91 -4.33
CA THR A 166 7.59 0.34 -3.79
C THR A 166 6.16 0.49 -4.29
N TRP A 167 5.34 1.17 -3.51
CA TRP A 167 3.94 1.46 -3.78
C TRP A 167 3.72 2.97 -3.72
N VAL A 168 2.62 3.48 -4.25
CA VAL A 168 2.32 4.91 -4.22
C VAL A 168 0.96 5.18 -3.60
N PHE A 169 0.91 6.19 -2.73
CA PHE A 169 -0.36 6.72 -2.24
C PHE A 169 -0.97 7.61 -3.33
N VAL A 170 -1.96 7.09 -4.03
CA VAL A 170 -2.63 7.78 -5.12
C VAL A 170 -3.88 8.51 -4.64
N GLY A 171 -4.56 7.96 -3.62
CA GLY A 171 -5.85 8.45 -3.15
C GLY A 171 -7.00 8.01 -4.06
N SER A 172 -8.22 8.05 -3.52
CA SER A 172 -9.45 7.74 -4.24
C SER A 172 -10.41 8.93 -4.09
N ASP A 173 -11.31 9.07 -5.05
CA ASP A 173 -12.31 10.13 -5.03
C ASP A 173 -13.52 9.78 -4.16
N THR A 174 -14.39 10.78 -3.99
CA THR A 174 -15.70 10.61 -3.37
C THR A 174 -16.76 10.62 -4.46
N LEU A 175 -17.64 9.63 -4.44
CA LEU A 175 -18.77 9.54 -5.36
C LEU A 175 -19.75 10.70 -5.13
N SER A 176 -20.63 10.94 -6.10
CA SER A 176 -21.62 12.03 -6.04
C SER A 176 -22.57 11.94 -4.85
N ASP A 177 -22.76 10.75 -4.28
CA ASP A 177 -23.58 10.51 -3.08
C ASP A 177 -22.80 10.64 -1.76
N GLY A 178 -21.53 11.08 -1.81
CA GLY A 178 -20.69 11.31 -0.63
C GLY A 178 -19.97 10.08 -0.11
N ARG A 179 -20.16 8.89 -0.72
CA ARG A 179 -19.41 7.70 -0.34
C ARG A 179 -18.00 7.74 -0.93
N TYR A 180 -17.02 7.29 -0.16
CA TYR A 180 -15.65 7.16 -0.62
C TYR A 180 -15.54 6.00 -1.62
N TRP A 181 -15.02 6.26 -2.83
CA TRP A 181 -15.14 5.32 -3.94
C TRP A 181 -14.43 3.98 -3.66
N ALA A 182 -13.22 4.01 -3.10
CA ALA A 182 -12.52 2.78 -2.69
C ALA A 182 -13.28 1.94 -1.64
N ASP A 183 -14.13 2.56 -0.80
CA ASP A 183 -14.98 1.81 0.15
C ASP A 183 -16.14 1.09 -0.54
N VAL A 184 -16.58 1.62 -1.69
CA VAL A 184 -17.65 1.04 -2.51
C VAL A 184 -17.11 -0.08 -3.39
N ASP A 185 -16.02 0.18 -4.12
CA ASP A 185 -15.47 -0.77 -5.10
C ASP A 185 -14.50 -1.78 -4.47
N GLY A 186 -13.92 -1.44 -3.32
CA GLY A 186 -13.03 -2.30 -2.55
C GLY A 186 -11.55 -2.19 -2.92
N ASP A 187 -11.15 -1.15 -3.67
CA ASP A 187 -9.78 -0.98 -4.18
C ASP A 187 -8.82 -0.38 -3.13
N VAL A 188 -8.37 -1.20 -2.18
CA VAL A 188 -7.52 -0.75 -1.07
C VAL A 188 -6.06 -0.67 -1.47
N VAL A 189 -5.47 -1.77 -1.98
CA VAL A 189 -4.09 -1.82 -2.47
C VAL A 189 -4.04 -2.62 -3.77
N SER A 190 -3.83 -1.95 -4.89
CA SER A 190 -4.00 -2.53 -6.23
C SER A 190 -2.67 -2.94 -6.86
N VAL A 191 -2.67 -4.05 -7.60
CA VAL A 191 -1.54 -4.52 -8.44
C VAL A 191 -1.83 -4.40 -9.93
N ALA A 192 -3.10 -4.18 -10.31
CA ALA A 192 -3.55 -3.61 -11.57
C ALA A 192 -4.05 -2.18 -11.31
N ASN A 193 -3.93 -1.28 -12.28
CA ASN A 193 -4.25 0.12 -12.02
C ASN A 193 -5.76 0.38 -12.05
N PHE A 194 -6.28 1.05 -11.02
CA PHE A 194 -7.69 1.46 -10.90
C PHE A 194 -7.80 2.92 -10.46
N GLU A 195 -8.78 3.64 -11.00
CA GLU A 195 -9.06 5.04 -10.63
C GLU A 195 -9.53 5.17 -9.16
N SER A 196 -10.20 4.13 -8.67
CA SER A 196 -10.74 4.01 -7.33
C SER A 196 -9.69 3.61 -6.28
N ALA A 197 -8.45 3.25 -6.64
CA ALA A 197 -7.47 2.70 -5.72
C ALA A 197 -7.03 3.71 -4.63
N VAL A 198 -6.74 3.27 -3.40
CA VAL A 198 -6.07 4.14 -2.41
C VAL A 198 -4.55 4.11 -2.59
N ILE A 199 -4.01 2.91 -2.75
CA ILE A 199 -2.58 2.64 -2.96
C ILE A 199 -2.45 1.79 -4.23
N ASP A 200 -1.49 2.14 -5.07
CA ASP A 200 -1.28 1.46 -6.36
C ASP A 200 0.21 1.18 -6.60
N VAL A 201 0.49 0.35 -7.61
CA VAL A 201 1.84 0.12 -8.13
C VAL A 201 2.30 1.29 -9.00
N PRO A 202 3.57 1.73 -8.91
CA PRO A 202 4.07 2.93 -9.59
C PRO A 202 4.48 2.67 -11.05
N PHE A 203 3.74 1.81 -11.74
CA PHE A 203 3.99 1.45 -13.14
C PHE A 203 2.67 1.01 -13.80
N GLU A 204 2.67 1.01 -15.13
CA GLU A 204 1.53 0.55 -15.91
C GLU A 204 1.28 -0.94 -15.65
N SER A 205 0.10 -1.25 -15.13
CA SER A 205 -0.31 -2.60 -14.84
C SER A 205 -1.77 -2.81 -15.19
N SER A 206 -2.03 -3.87 -15.95
CA SER A 206 -3.37 -4.33 -16.29
C SER A 206 -3.69 -5.62 -15.55
N ASN A 207 -4.96 -6.02 -15.51
CA ASN A 207 -5.43 -7.27 -14.92
C ASN A 207 -4.90 -8.55 -15.58
N LYS A 208 -4.08 -8.43 -16.62
CA LYS A 208 -3.39 -9.56 -17.28
C LYS A 208 -1.97 -9.79 -16.75
N ASN A 209 -1.47 -8.95 -15.85
CA ASN A 209 -0.03 -8.88 -15.58
C ASN A 209 0.43 -9.66 -14.35
N ALA A 210 -0.47 -10.03 -13.43
CA ALA A 210 -0.10 -10.63 -12.14
C ALA A 210 -0.98 -11.84 -11.77
N ILE A 211 -0.33 -12.86 -11.23
CA ILE A 211 -0.96 -14.01 -10.55
C ILE A 211 -0.33 -14.20 -9.17
N LEU A 212 -0.99 -14.96 -8.31
CA LEU A 212 -0.47 -15.40 -7.02
C LEU A 212 0.42 -16.64 -7.22
N SER A 213 1.59 -16.67 -6.55
CA SER A 213 2.60 -17.75 -6.65
C SER A 213 2.52 -18.78 -5.54
#